data_AF-W0EZQ0-F1
#
_entry.id   AF-W0EZQ0-F1
#
_cell.length_a   1.000
_cell.length_b   1.000
_cell.length_c   1.000
_cell.angle_alpha   90.00
_cell.angle_beta   90.00
_cell.angle_gamma   90.00
#
_symmetry.space_group_name_H-M   'P 1'
#
loop_
_entity.id
_entity.type
_entity.pdbx_description
1 polymer ?
#
loop_
_entity_poly.entity_id
_entity_poly.type
_entity_poly.pdbx_seq_one_letter_code
_entity_poly.pdbx_strand_id
1 'polypeptide(L)'
;MLHKFLNWVRGKEEPAGLDNPSLDFGRYSDNNKVPGKVRRWKEADSLFKEKKYAESLDAFFDYLKDDSAENVRYNREGEQARFEFYQGSKIVRGEIKNNHFSADVKLARMAEPSVPVMRRLLEMNFGLYYSRFALDKEELCMRFDTDLSTANPNKLYYGLKELATKSDKQDDLLIGDFAHLQSVDQDHIIPLPENEKEIKYHFLQQWIAETLEKIAAADADKFSGGISYLLLSLVYRIDFLITPEGQLLNELEKIGGLYFKKDEKPVVDKNREMIEAFRQLQAKPKEEVFKNLFRSKYTFSIVMPQVHKVLADAVHEANENMLWYRDNNYDYFANKLIEYGLSYCQYSYSLPRPITLLVRLFMQINYPDYFKALGYADTFYDPNANRFKEEAIIKYMRSVEAQWKDRYPKMNLKTEMLNFTNLLAFNFSFTTIIETLNMDVPA
;
A
#
# COMPACT_ATOMS: atom_id res chain seq x y z
N MET A 1 34.27 -11.59 0.06
CA MET A 1 33.05 -12.23 -0.49
C MET A 1 31.82 -12.08 0.41
N LEU A 2 31.94 -12.14 1.75
CA LEU A 2 30.83 -11.86 2.68
C LEU A 2 30.17 -10.47 2.48
N HIS A 3 30.95 -9.43 2.21
CA HIS A 3 30.44 -8.06 2.03
C HIS A 3 29.56 -7.88 0.77
N LYS A 4 29.77 -8.68 -0.29
CA LYS A 4 28.92 -8.67 -1.49
C LYS A 4 27.61 -9.44 -1.28
N PHE A 5 27.61 -10.42 -0.37
CA PHE A 5 26.41 -11.19 -0.02
C PHE A 5 25.50 -10.41 0.94
N LEU A 6 26.10 -9.67 1.88
CA LEU A 6 25.38 -8.75 2.78
C LEU A 6 24.67 -7.61 2.02
N ASN A 7 25.27 -7.08 0.94
CA ASN A 7 24.62 -6.07 0.09
C ASN A 7 23.50 -6.63 -0.82
N TRP A 8 23.43 -7.95 -0.99
CA TRP A 8 22.36 -8.60 -1.78
C TRP A 8 21.14 -8.98 -0.93
N VAL A 9 21.33 -9.12 0.39
CA VAL A 9 20.31 -9.54 1.37
C VAL A 9 19.60 -8.34 2.02
N ARG A 10 20.19 -7.15 2.04
CA ARG A 10 19.42 -5.91 2.28
C ARG A 10 18.44 -5.74 1.12
N GLY A 11 17.14 -5.68 1.41
CA GLY A 11 16.13 -5.28 0.43
C GLY A 11 16.67 -4.07 -0.32
N LYS A 12 16.99 -4.30 -1.60
CA LYS A 12 17.66 -3.39 -2.54
C LYS A 12 17.50 -1.93 -2.09
N GLU A 13 18.55 -1.39 -1.46
CA GLU A 13 18.62 -0.02 -0.94
C GLU A 13 18.09 0.97 -2.00
N GLU A 14 17.53 2.08 -1.53
CA GLU A 14 17.21 3.22 -2.40
C GLU A 14 18.37 3.48 -3.36
N PRO A 15 18.11 3.86 -4.61
CA PRO A 15 19.19 4.06 -5.54
C PRO A 15 20.19 5.08 -4.99
N ALA A 16 21.41 4.61 -4.73
CA ALA A 16 22.41 5.34 -3.95
C ALA A 16 22.69 6.72 -4.55
N GLY A 17 22.60 7.77 -3.72
CA GLY A 17 23.02 9.11 -4.13
C GLY A 17 22.52 10.29 -3.31
N LEU A 18 21.63 10.09 -2.34
CA LEU A 18 21.08 11.16 -1.51
C LEU A 18 21.08 10.65 -0.07
N ASP A 19 21.70 11.37 0.87
CA ASP A 19 21.65 11.11 2.32
C ASP A 19 20.23 11.38 2.84
N ASN A 20 19.27 10.58 2.36
CA ASN A 20 17.85 10.77 2.62
C ASN A 20 17.39 9.91 3.82
N PRO A 21 16.36 10.38 4.55
CA PRO A 21 15.67 9.56 5.52
C PRO A 21 15.10 8.28 4.89
N SER A 22 15.31 7.13 5.54
CA SER A 22 14.70 5.85 5.15
C SER A 22 13.21 5.85 5.54
N LEU A 23 12.37 6.45 4.70
CA LEU A 23 10.91 6.46 4.85
C LEU A 23 10.25 5.63 3.76
N ASP A 24 9.36 4.73 4.18
CA ASP A 24 8.51 3.97 3.28
C ASP A 24 7.24 4.76 2.93
N PHE A 25 6.81 4.64 1.66
CA PHE A 25 5.61 5.27 1.13
C PHE A 25 4.76 4.25 0.39
N GLY A 26 3.45 4.48 0.41
CA GLY A 26 2.46 3.62 -0.22
C GLY A 26 2.22 2.30 0.52
N ARG A 27 1.26 1.55 -0.01
CA ARG A 27 0.84 0.25 0.52
C ARG A 27 1.92 -0.81 0.30
N TYR A 28 2.02 -1.75 1.24
CA TYR A 28 2.90 -2.90 1.11
C TYR A 28 2.52 -3.79 -0.08
N SER A 29 3.54 -4.34 -0.75
CA SER A 29 3.40 -5.27 -1.88
C SER A 29 4.35 -6.46 -1.71
N ASP A 30 3.77 -7.66 -1.66
CA ASP A 30 4.46 -8.95 -1.60
C ASP A 30 4.90 -9.47 -2.98
N ASN A 31 4.59 -8.77 -4.07
CA ASN A 31 4.98 -9.14 -5.45
C ASN A 31 6.50 -8.98 -5.71
N ASN A 32 7.21 -8.38 -4.76
CA ASN A 32 8.59 -7.93 -4.91
C ASN A 32 9.63 -8.95 -4.45
N LYS A 33 9.23 -10.22 -4.26
CA LYS A 33 10.13 -11.30 -3.83
C LYS A 33 11.32 -11.46 -4.79
N VAL A 34 12.52 -11.57 -4.20
CA VAL A 34 13.75 -11.84 -4.94
C VAL A 34 13.71 -13.26 -5.53
N PRO A 35 14.47 -13.55 -6.61
CA PRO A 35 14.47 -14.88 -7.24
C PRO A 35 14.72 -16.04 -6.28
N GLY A 36 15.55 -15.83 -5.24
CA GLY A 36 15.79 -16.83 -4.19
C GLY A 36 14.53 -17.24 -3.44
N LYS A 37 13.67 -16.29 -3.06
CA LYS A 37 12.41 -16.56 -2.36
C LYS A 37 11.44 -17.31 -3.29
N VAL A 38 11.35 -16.95 -4.56
CA VAL A 38 10.51 -17.69 -5.55
C VAL A 38 10.94 -19.16 -5.67
N ARG A 39 12.23 -19.49 -5.52
CA ARG A 39 12.69 -20.88 -5.47
C ARG A 39 12.21 -21.61 -4.21
N ARG A 40 12.19 -20.95 -3.06
CA ARG A 40 11.68 -21.52 -1.79
C ARG A 40 10.20 -21.90 -1.88
N TRP A 41 9.39 -21.13 -2.62
CA TRP A 41 8.01 -21.54 -2.93
C TRP A 41 7.95 -22.86 -3.71
N LYS A 42 8.74 -22.98 -4.79
CA LYS A 42 8.79 -24.21 -5.61
C LYS A 42 9.28 -25.41 -4.78
N GLU A 43 10.26 -25.17 -3.91
CA GLU A 43 10.78 -26.18 -2.99
C GLU A 43 9.71 -26.65 -2.00
N ALA A 44 8.98 -25.73 -1.38
CA ALA A 44 7.86 -26.05 -0.49
C ALA A 44 6.83 -26.95 -1.19
N ASP A 45 6.45 -26.61 -2.42
CA ASP A 45 5.48 -27.40 -3.19
C ASP A 45 5.99 -28.82 -3.51
N SER A 46 7.28 -28.96 -3.84
CA SER A 46 7.91 -30.27 -4.07
C SER A 46 7.95 -31.11 -2.79
N LEU A 47 8.42 -30.53 -1.69
CA LEU A 47 8.54 -31.20 -0.40
C LEU A 47 7.17 -31.68 0.11
N PHE A 48 6.12 -30.87 -0.08
CA PHE A 48 4.76 -31.25 0.25
C PHE A 48 4.29 -32.49 -0.52
N LYS A 49 4.55 -32.55 -1.84
CA LYS A 49 4.21 -33.70 -2.69
C LYS A 49 4.96 -34.97 -2.29
N GLU A 50 6.17 -34.82 -1.76
CA GLU A 50 6.98 -35.90 -1.18
C GLU A 50 6.54 -36.31 0.24
N LYS A 51 5.50 -35.66 0.81
CA LYS A 51 5.01 -35.84 2.18
C LYS A 51 6.03 -35.44 3.27
N LYS A 52 7.01 -34.61 2.92
CA LYS A 52 7.97 -33.98 3.84
C LYS A 52 7.39 -32.68 4.38
N TYR A 53 6.38 -32.80 5.25
CA TYR A 53 5.55 -31.66 5.66
C TYR A 53 6.32 -30.62 6.49
N ALA A 54 7.19 -31.05 7.40
CA ALA A 54 7.97 -30.13 8.23
C ALA A 54 8.93 -29.28 7.38
N GLU A 55 9.65 -29.90 6.45
CA GLU A 55 10.57 -29.20 5.55
C GLU A 55 9.82 -28.32 4.55
N SER A 56 8.64 -28.76 4.10
CA SER A 56 7.75 -27.93 3.28
C SER A 56 7.36 -26.65 4.01
N LEU A 57 7.07 -26.73 5.33
CA LEU A 57 6.74 -25.57 6.14
C LEU A 57 7.95 -24.64 6.32
N ASP A 58 9.13 -25.19 6.57
CA ASP A 58 10.38 -24.41 6.66
C ASP A 58 10.62 -23.61 5.36
N ALA A 59 10.40 -24.22 4.20
CA ALA A 59 10.50 -23.55 2.90
C ALA A 59 9.39 -22.51 2.67
N PHE A 60 8.17 -22.80 3.10
CA PHE A 60 7.04 -21.89 3.00
C PHE A 60 7.21 -20.61 3.85
N PHE A 61 7.61 -20.74 5.12
CA PHE A 61 7.83 -19.58 5.99
C PHE A 61 9.03 -18.75 5.56
N ASP A 62 10.08 -19.38 5.02
CA ASP A 62 11.19 -18.64 4.43
C ASP A 62 10.74 -17.85 3.18
N TYR A 63 9.83 -18.39 2.36
CA TYR A 63 9.22 -17.63 1.26
C TYR A 63 8.45 -16.38 1.76
N LEU A 64 7.65 -16.52 2.82
CA LEU A 64 6.88 -15.41 3.39
C LEU A 64 7.77 -14.33 4.00
N LYS A 65 8.87 -14.73 4.62
CA LYS A 65 9.80 -13.85 5.30
C LYS A 65 10.39 -12.79 4.36
N ASP A 66 10.33 -11.55 4.81
CA ASP A 66 11.12 -10.41 4.37
C ASP A 66 12.16 -10.13 5.47
N ASP A 67 13.42 -10.44 5.17
CA ASP A 67 14.52 -10.32 6.13
C ASP A 67 14.82 -8.87 6.52
N SER A 68 14.45 -7.89 5.67
CA SER A 68 14.63 -6.47 5.97
C SER A 68 13.52 -5.89 6.84
N ALA A 69 12.29 -6.37 6.67
CA ALA A 69 11.15 -5.94 7.48
C ALA A 69 11.02 -6.71 8.80
N GLU A 70 11.72 -7.85 8.93
CA GLU A 70 11.58 -8.80 10.04
C GLU A 70 10.09 -9.09 10.31
N ASN A 71 9.36 -9.39 9.24
CA ASN A 71 7.90 -9.50 9.27
C ASN A 71 7.41 -10.88 9.77
N VAL A 72 8.26 -11.91 9.71
CA VAL A 72 7.95 -13.30 10.09
C VAL A 72 9.01 -13.83 11.05
N ARG A 73 8.57 -14.43 12.15
CA ARG A 73 9.38 -15.26 13.05
C ARG A 73 8.82 -16.67 13.05
N TYR A 74 9.68 -17.65 12.80
CA TYR A 74 9.31 -19.05 12.73
C TYR A 74 10.41 -19.87 13.39
N ASN A 75 10.03 -20.65 14.41
CA ASN A 75 10.93 -21.46 15.20
C ASN A 75 10.40 -22.90 15.24
N ARG A 76 11.22 -23.86 14.79
CA ARG A 76 10.89 -25.28 14.79
C ARG A 76 11.77 -26.05 15.76
N GLU A 77 11.14 -26.88 16.58
CA GLU A 77 11.75 -27.81 17.52
C GLU A 77 11.23 -29.23 17.22
N GLY A 78 11.96 -29.96 16.37
CA GLY A 78 11.54 -31.28 15.89
C GLY A 78 10.28 -31.19 15.01
N GLU A 79 9.22 -31.87 15.46
CA GLU A 79 7.90 -31.90 14.80
C GLU A 79 6.96 -30.77 15.26
N GLN A 80 7.39 -29.97 16.23
CA GLN A 80 6.63 -28.82 16.72
C GLN A 80 7.24 -27.55 16.18
N ALA A 81 6.40 -26.57 15.85
CA ALA A 81 6.87 -25.25 15.49
C ALA A 81 5.92 -24.18 16.02
N ARG A 82 6.47 -22.99 16.24
CA ARG A 82 5.72 -21.78 16.57
C ARG A 82 6.10 -20.70 15.60
N PHE A 83 5.13 -19.87 15.26
CA PHE A 83 5.37 -18.73 14.40
C PHE A 83 4.54 -17.53 14.81
N GLU A 84 5.05 -16.36 14.45
CA GLU A 84 4.31 -15.13 14.45
C GLU A 84 4.68 -14.31 13.23
N PHE A 85 3.72 -13.58 12.69
CA PHE A 85 3.98 -12.60 11.64
C PHE A 85 3.02 -11.41 11.75
N TYR A 86 3.43 -10.30 11.16
CA TYR A 86 2.74 -9.03 11.28
C TYR A 86 1.92 -8.71 10.03
N GLN A 87 0.75 -8.14 10.25
CA GLN A 87 -0.10 -7.57 9.21
C GLN A 87 -0.78 -6.32 9.78
N GLY A 88 -0.26 -5.15 9.40
CA GLY A 88 -0.80 -3.87 9.84
C GLY A 88 -0.80 -3.76 11.37
N SER A 89 -1.98 -3.49 11.94
CA SER A 89 -2.20 -3.39 13.38
C SER A 89 -2.20 -4.74 14.09
N LYS A 90 -2.10 -5.88 13.37
CA LYS A 90 -2.26 -7.22 13.93
C LYS A 90 -1.02 -8.11 13.89
N ILE A 91 -1.00 -9.03 14.84
CA ILE A 91 -0.05 -10.14 14.92
C ILE A 91 -0.84 -11.43 14.72
N VAL A 92 -0.48 -12.20 13.71
CA VAL A 92 -0.91 -13.58 13.56
C VAL A 92 0.05 -14.46 14.32
N ARG A 93 -0.48 -15.29 15.22
CA ARG A 93 0.30 -16.28 15.96
C ARG A 93 -0.18 -17.66 15.62
N GLY A 94 0.70 -18.64 15.65
CA GLY A 94 0.29 -20.00 15.42
C GLY A 94 1.31 -21.03 15.82
N GLU A 95 0.86 -22.27 15.80
CA GLU A 95 1.66 -23.43 16.13
C GLU A 95 1.36 -24.61 15.21
N ILE A 96 2.37 -25.44 15.06
CA ILE A 96 2.29 -26.76 14.44
C ILE A 96 2.55 -27.77 15.54
N LYS A 97 1.57 -28.65 15.79
CA LYS A 97 1.66 -29.70 16.81
C LYS A 97 0.74 -30.85 16.45
N ASN A 98 1.15 -32.08 16.77
CA ASN A 98 0.34 -33.29 16.56
C ASN A 98 -0.22 -33.41 15.12
N ASN A 99 0.62 -33.13 14.12
CA ASN A 99 0.25 -33.15 12.70
C ASN A 99 -0.88 -32.17 12.31
N HIS A 100 -1.05 -31.11 13.09
CA HIS A 100 -2.06 -30.08 12.91
C HIS A 100 -1.41 -28.69 12.90
N PHE A 101 -1.85 -27.84 11.98
CA PHE A 101 -1.46 -26.44 11.87
C PHE A 101 -2.60 -25.58 12.40
N SER A 102 -2.29 -24.62 13.27
CA SER A 102 -3.27 -23.66 13.79
C SER A 102 -2.68 -22.26 13.83
N ALA A 103 -3.50 -21.26 13.52
CA ALA A 103 -3.18 -19.85 13.60
C ALA A 103 -4.39 -19.05 14.11
N ASP A 104 -4.13 -18.04 14.92
CA ASP A 104 -5.13 -17.14 15.44
C ASP A 104 -4.67 -15.67 15.47
N VAL A 105 -5.66 -14.79 15.49
CA VAL A 105 -5.48 -13.34 15.63
C VAL A 105 -6.51 -12.82 16.60
N LYS A 106 -6.08 -12.06 17.60
CA LYS A 106 -6.98 -11.34 18.51
C LYS A 106 -7.44 -10.05 17.87
N LEU A 107 -8.76 -9.80 17.91
CA LEU A 107 -9.37 -8.62 17.31
C LEU A 107 -9.62 -7.54 18.36
N ALA A 108 -10.39 -7.91 19.39
CA ALA A 108 -10.82 -7.05 20.48
C ALA A 108 -11.26 -7.89 21.68
N ARG A 109 -11.29 -7.28 22.86
CA ARG A 109 -11.89 -7.87 24.05
C ARG A 109 -13.33 -7.39 24.23
N MET A 110 -14.24 -8.34 24.41
CA MET A 110 -15.65 -8.17 24.69
C MET A 110 -15.93 -8.61 26.13
N ALA A 111 -15.72 -7.70 27.08
CA ALA A 111 -15.88 -7.98 28.51
C ALA A 111 -17.34 -8.34 28.88
N GLU A 112 -18.30 -7.72 28.19
CA GLU A 112 -19.72 -8.00 28.35
C GLU A 112 -20.27 -8.64 27.06
N PRO A 113 -21.03 -9.76 27.14
CA PRO A 113 -21.61 -10.41 25.97
C PRO A 113 -22.51 -9.46 25.16
N SER A 114 -22.29 -9.40 23.84
CA SER A 114 -23.03 -8.50 22.95
C SER A 114 -23.65 -9.27 21.78
N VAL A 115 -24.97 -9.44 21.80
CA VAL A 115 -25.72 -10.11 20.71
C VAL A 115 -25.52 -9.43 19.35
N PRO A 116 -25.53 -8.08 19.23
CA PRO A 116 -25.27 -7.41 17.95
C PRO A 116 -23.89 -7.74 17.38
N VAL A 117 -22.86 -7.77 18.23
CA VAL A 117 -21.49 -8.13 17.84
C VAL A 117 -21.47 -9.58 17.33
N MET A 118 -22.00 -10.53 18.11
CA MET A 118 -22.01 -11.94 17.74
C MET A 118 -22.77 -12.21 16.43
N ARG A 119 -23.89 -11.52 16.19
CA ARG A 119 -24.63 -11.64 14.93
C ARG A 119 -23.80 -11.17 13.74
N ARG A 120 -23.14 -10.02 13.85
CA ARG A 120 -22.26 -9.49 12.79
C ARG A 120 -21.13 -10.46 12.47
N LEU A 121 -20.47 -11.02 13.48
CA LEU A 121 -19.37 -11.97 13.27
C LEU A 121 -19.85 -13.26 12.60
N LEU A 122 -21.04 -13.76 12.97
CA LEU A 122 -21.67 -14.92 12.32
C LEU A 122 -22.01 -14.63 10.85
N GLU A 123 -22.57 -13.46 10.55
CA GLU A 123 -22.86 -13.03 9.18
C GLU A 123 -21.58 -12.96 8.33
N MET A 124 -20.51 -12.40 8.89
CA MET A 124 -19.23 -12.29 8.20
C MET A 124 -18.57 -13.66 7.95
N ASN A 125 -18.78 -14.65 8.83
CA ASN A 125 -18.26 -16.00 8.63
C ASN A 125 -18.76 -16.65 7.33
N PHE A 126 -19.96 -16.31 6.84
CA PHE A 126 -20.47 -16.84 5.58
C PHE A 126 -19.68 -16.37 4.35
N GLY A 127 -18.90 -15.28 4.48
CA GLY A 127 -18.06 -14.74 3.42
C GLY A 127 -16.59 -15.16 3.46
N LEU A 128 -16.20 -16.01 4.42
CA LEU A 128 -14.83 -16.48 4.59
C LEU A 128 -14.65 -17.89 4.02
N TYR A 129 -13.51 -18.16 3.39
CA TYR A 129 -13.22 -19.45 2.75
C TYR A 129 -12.34 -20.35 3.60
N TYR A 130 -11.41 -19.78 4.36
CA TYR A 130 -10.37 -20.52 5.09
C TYR A 130 -10.43 -20.25 6.59
N SER A 131 -10.73 -19.02 6.97
CA SER A 131 -10.71 -18.54 8.34
C SER A 131 -12.12 -18.39 8.93
N ARG A 132 -12.21 -18.21 10.24
CA ARG A 132 -13.48 -17.96 10.94
C ARG A 132 -13.29 -17.06 12.15
N PHE A 133 -14.27 -16.19 12.40
CA PHE A 133 -14.45 -15.53 13.68
C PHE A 133 -14.83 -16.54 14.76
N ALA A 134 -14.23 -16.37 15.93
CA ALA A 134 -14.43 -17.17 17.12
C ALA A 134 -14.41 -16.28 18.36
N LEU A 135 -15.00 -16.79 19.45
CA LEU A 135 -14.92 -16.19 20.77
C LEU A 135 -14.13 -17.14 21.67
N ASP A 136 -13.03 -16.67 22.23
CA ASP A 136 -12.26 -17.37 23.25
C ASP A 136 -12.42 -16.65 24.58
N LYS A 137 -13.32 -17.18 25.42
CA LYS A 137 -13.75 -16.53 26.66
C LYS A 137 -14.32 -15.13 26.38
N GLU A 138 -13.52 -14.09 26.59
CA GLU A 138 -13.86 -12.68 26.36
C GLU A 138 -13.14 -12.10 25.13
N GLU A 139 -12.30 -12.86 24.44
CA GLU A 139 -11.51 -12.38 23.31
C GLU A 139 -12.18 -12.78 21.99
N LEU A 140 -12.55 -11.77 21.21
CA LEU A 140 -12.93 -11.97 19.82
C LEU A 140 -11.67 -12.24 19.03
N CYS A 141 -11.65 -13.35 18.30
CA CYS A 141 -10.50 -13.75 17.49
C CYS A 141 -10.93 -14.23 16.10
N MET A 142 -9.99 -14.26 15.17
CA MET A 142 -10.09 -15.06 13.95
C MET A 142 -9.15 -16.24 14.03
N ARG A 143 -9.55 -17.38 13.45
CA ARG A 143 -8.77 -18.63 13.46
C ARG A 143 -8.70 -19.26 12.08
N PHE A 144 -7.57 -19.87 11.79
CA PHE A 144 -7.34 -20.75 10.64
C PHE A 144 -6.63 -22.00 11.14
N ASP A 145 -7.11 -23.18 10.75
CA ASP A 145 -6.46 -24.44 11.09
C ASP A 145 -6.67 -25.50 10.01
N THR A 146 -5.75 -26.46 9.96
CA THR A 146 -5.77 -27.54 8.97
C THR A 146 -4.83 -28.67 9.40
N ASP A 147 -5.17 -29.90 9.00
CA ASP A 147 -4.22 -31.01 9.11
C ASP A 147 -3.05 -30.83 8.15
N LEU A 148 -1.83 -31.20 8.58
CA LEU A 148 -0.62 -31.05 7.77
C LEU A 148 -0.69 -31.84 6.46
N SER A 149 -1.41 -32.96 6.44
CA SER A 149 -1.63 -33.77 5.24
C SER A 149 -2.35 -33.03 4.12
N THR A 150 -3.06 -31.93 4.43
CA THR A 150 -3.78 -31.10 3.45
C THR A 150 -3.25 -29.66 3.39
N ALA A 151 -2.23 -29.33 4.18
CA ALA A 151 -1.62 -28.00 4.32
C ALA A 151 -0.62 -27.68 3.20
N ASN A 152 -1.03 -27.82 1.94
CA ASN A 152 -0.17 -27.46 0.82
C ASN A 152 0.15 -25.95 0.81
N PRO A 153 1.27 -25.51 0.20
CA PRO A 153 1.67 -24.10 0.22
C PRO A 153 0.61 -23.12 -0.28
N ASN A 154 -0.20 -23.48 -1.29
CA ASN A 154 -1.29 -22.63 -1.77
C ASN A 154 -2.37 -22.45 -0.69
N LYS A 155 -2.83 -23.55 -0.07
CA LYS A 155 -3.84 -23.50 1.00
C LYS A 155 -3.34 -22.66 2.18
N LEU A 156 -2.10 -22.86 2.60
CA LEU A 156 -1.48 -22.08 3.67
C LEU A 156 -1.39 -20.60 3.31
N TYR A 157 -0.94 -20.27 2.09
CA TYR A 157 -0.84 -18.89 1.64
C TYR A 157 -2.19 -18.18 1.66
N TYR A 158 -3.21 -18.75 1.04
CA TYR A 158 -4.53 -18.13 0.97
C TYR A 158 -5.24 -18.11 2.34
N GLY A 159 -5.07 -19.16 3.14
CA GLY A 159 -5.64 -19.22 4.49
C GLY A 159 -5.04 -18.19 5.44
N LEU A 160 -3.70 -18.08 5.47
CA LEU A 160 -3.02 -17.07 6.28
C LEU A 160 -3.24 -15.66 5.74
N LYS A 161 -3.29 -15.47 4.42
CA LYS A 161 -3.61 -14.18 3.81
C LYS A 161 -5.02 -13.72 4.18
N GLU A 162 -6.02 -14.60 4.07
CA GLU A 162 -7.39 -14.29 4.47
C GLU A 162 -7.45 -13.95 5.96
N LEU A 163 -6.88 -14.80 6.82
CA LEU A 163 -6.82 -14.56 8.26
C LEU A 163 -6.23 -13.18 8.59
N ALA A 164 -5.03 -12.91 8.07
CA ALA A 164 -4.28 -11.70 8.37
C ALA A 164 -4.99 -10.43 7.86
N THR A 165 -5.30 -10.37 6.56
CA THR A 165 -5.87 -9.17 5.94
C THR A 165 -7.31 -8.88 6.38
N LYS A 166 -8.10 -9.92 6.72
CA LYS A 166 -9.44 -9.71 7.29
C LYS A 166 -9.36 -9.28 8.74
N SER A 167 -8.45 -9.82 9.54
CA SER A 167 -8.31 -9.44 10.95
C SER A 167 -7.89 -7.98 11.12
N ASP A 168 -6.92 -7.51 10.33
CA ASP A 168 -6.39 -6.14 10.29
C ASP A 168 -7.41 -5.10 9.79
N LYS A 169 -8.38 -5.53 8.96
CA LYS A 169 -9.46 -4.62 8.54
C LYS A 169 -10.59 -4.56 9.58
N GLN A 170 -10.83 -5.66 10.28
CA GLN A 170 -12.05 -5.82 11.07
C GLN A 170 -11.90 -5.39 12.52
N ASP A 171 -10.70 -5.39 13.08
CA ASP A 171 -10.50 -4.83 14.41
C ASP A 171 -10.86 -3.35 14.48
N ASP A 172 -10.41 -2.54 13.52
CA ASP A 172 -10.70 -1.12 13.45
C ASP A 172 -12.20 -0.86 13.27
N LEU A 173 -12.84 -1.62 12.38
CA LEU A 173 -14.28 -1.50 12.12
C LEU A 173 -15.11 -1.94 13.34
N LEU A 174 -14.72 -3.01 14.02
CA LEU A 174 -15.41 -3.49 15.21
C LEU A 174 -15.27 -2.49 16.37
N ILE A 175 -14.07 -1.99 16.62
CA ILE A 175 -13.81 -1.00 17.68
C ILE A 175 -14.56 0.31 17.38
N GLY A 176 -14.54 0.77 16.12
CA GLY A 176 -15.25 1.96 15.70
C GLY A 176 -16.78 1.85 15.82
N ASP A 177 -17.35 0.71 15.43
CA ASP A 177 -18.80 0.51 15.44
C ASP A 177 -19.34 0.10 16.83
N PHE A 178 -18.48 -0.45 17.70
CA PHE A 178 -18.84 -0.92 19.03
C PHE A 178 -17.88 -0.38 20.09
N ALA A 179 -18.11 0.85 20.55
CA ALA A 179 -17.26 1.56 21.50
C ALA A 179 -17.05 0.87 22.87
N HIS A 180 -17.80 -0.18 23.20
CA HIS A 180 -17.60 -1.00 24.41
C HIS A 180 -16.53 -2.09 24.25
N LEU A 181 -16.09 -2.36 23.02
CA LEU A 181 -14.99 -3.28 22.74
C LEU A 181 -13.65 -2.61 23.05
N GLN A 182 -12.73 -3.39 23.60
CA GLN A 182 -11.39 -2.91 23.95
C GLN A 182 -10.36 -3.40 22.93
N SER A 183 -9.50 -2.50 22.46
CA SER A 183 -8.36 -2.86 21.62
C SER A 183 -7.40 -3.79 22.35
N VAL A 184 -6.79 -4.72 21.61
CA VAL A 184 -5.81 -5.70 22.11
C VAL A 184 -4.62 -5.75 21.16
N ASP A 185 -3.47 -6.18 21.68
CA ASP A 185 -2.23 -6.42 20.92
C ASP A 185 -1.74 -5.22 20.09
N GLN A 186 -1.49 -4.07 20.72
CA GLN A 186 -0.95 -2.88 20.04
C GLN A 186 0.57 -2.67 20.24
N ASP A 187 1.25 -3.54 21.00
CA ASP A 187 2.63 -3.32 21.43
C ASP A 187 3.68 -3.37 20.30
N HIS A 188 3.36 -4.00 19.15
CA HIS A 188 4.26 -4.10 18.00
C HIS A 188 4.18 -2.91 17.04
N ILE A 189 3.21 -2.02 17.23
CA ILE A 189 3.05 -0.83 16.41
C ILE A 189 4.21 0.12 16.70
N ILE A 190 4.91 0.55 15.65
CA ILE A 190 6.07 1.43 15.79
C ILE A 190 5.57 2.87 15.75
N PRO A 191 5.68 3.66 16.83
CA PRO A 191 5.23 5.03 16.83
C PRO A 191 6.06 5.86 15.84
N LEU A 192 5.39 6.72 15.07
CA LEU A 192 6.10 7.72 14.28
C LEU A 192 6.71 8.80 15.19
N PRO A 193 7.92 9.31 14.86
CA PRO A 193 8.47 10.48 15.54
C PRO A 193 7.49 11.65 15.48
N GLU A 194 7.37 12.40 16.58
CA GLU A 194 6.38 13.49 16.68
C GLU A 194 6.53 14.50 15.54
N ASN A 195 7.77 14.90 15.21
CA ASN A 195 8.06 15.79 14.07
C ASN A 195 7.49 15.25 12.74
N GLU A 196 7.62 13.94 12.49
CA GLU A 196 7.07 13.34 11.27
C GLU A 196 5.54 13.39 11.25
N LYS A 197 4.89 13.19 12.40
CA LYS A 197 3.42 13.33 12.53
C LYS A 197 2.96 14.76 12.27
N GLU A 198 3.69 15.74 12.81
CA GLU A 198 3.42 17.17 12.58
C GLU A 198 3.47 17.51 11.09
N ILE A 199 4.54 17.08 10.40
CA ILE A 199 4.71 17.29 8.97
C ILE A 199 3.56 16.63 8.20
N LYS A 200 3.29 15.36 8.47
CA LYS A 200 2.19 14.63 7.81
C LYS A 200 0.83 15.29 8.02
N TYR A 201 0.52 15.73 9.23
CA TYR A 201 -0.74 16.43 9.53
C TYR A 201 -0.82 17.80 8.84
N HIS A 202 0.26 18.59 8.87
CA HIS A 202 0.32 19.87 8.17
C HIS A 202 0.01 19.71 6.67
N PHE A 203 0.70 18.79 5.99
CA PHE A 203 0.50 18.57 4.56
C PHE A 203 -0.86 17.92 4.23
N LEU A 204 -1.38 17.06 5.11
CA LEU A 204 -2.76 16.56 5.00
C LEU A 204 -3.76 17.72 4.97
N GLN A 205 -3.68 18.61 5.97
CA GLN A 205 -4.56 19.78 6.08
C GLN A 205 -4.43 20.72 4.88
N GLN A 206 -3.18 21.00 4.47
CA GLN A 206 -2.86 21.85 3.33
C GLN A 206 -3.44 21.28 2.02
N TRP A 207 -3.17 20.01 1.70
CA TRP A 207 -3.63 19.44 0.42
C TRP A 207 -5.15 19.34 0.33
N ILE A 208 -5.84 19.08 1.44
CA ILE A 208 -7.30 19.11 1.47
C ILE A 208 -7.79 20.54 1.23
N ALA A 209 -7.26 21.53 1.95
CA ALA A 209 -7.65 22.93 1.80
C ALA A 209 -7.47 23.41 0.35
N GLU A 210 -6.28 23.24 -0.22
CA GLU A 210 -5.95 23.65 -1.58
C GLU A 210 -6.87 23.01 -2.62
N THR A 211 -7.12 21.70 -2.47
CA THR A 211 -7.98 20.97 -3.41
C THR A 211 -9.43 21.47 -3.33
N LEU A 212 -9.96 21.65 -2.12
CA LEU A 212 -11.32 22.15 -1.92
C LEU A 212 -11.48 23.60 -2.43
N GLU A 213 -10.48 24.45 -2.23
CA GLU A 213 -10.46 25.83 -2.76
C GLU A 213 -10.48 25.84 -4.29
N LYS A 214 -9.67 25.00 -4.94
CA LYS A 214 -9.64 24.88 -6.40
C LYS A 214 -10.96 24.37 -6.97
N ILE A 215 -11.61 23.44 -6.27
CA ILE A 215 -12.94 22.94 -6.64
C ILE A 215 -14.00 24.04 -6.48
N ALA A 216 -13.96 24.81 -5.40
CA ALA A 216 -14.92 25.88 -5.14
C ALA A 216 -14.86 27.00 -6.18
N ALA A 217 -13.69 27.21 -6.81
CA ALA A 217 -13.49 28.16 -7.89
C ALA A 217 -13.94 27.65 -9.28
N ALA A 218 -14.27 26.37 -9.42
CA ALA A 218 -14.66 25.75 -10.68
C ALA A 218 -16.18 25.62 -10.81
N ASP A 219 -16.69 25.65 -12.05
CA ASP A 219 -18.09 25.37 -12.34
C ASP A 219 -18.36 23.87 -12.15
N ALA A 220 -19.20 23.52 -11.17
CA ALA A 220 -19.40 22.14 -10.73
C ALA A 220 -19.99 21.22 -11.81
N ASP A 221 -20.84 21.76 -12.69
CA ASP A 221 -21.48 20.99 -13.75
C ASP A 221 -20.51 20.78 -14.91
N LYS A 222 -19.87 21.88 -15.36
CA LYS A 222 -18.91 21.85 -16.48
C LYS A 222 -17.64 21.07 -16.15
N PHE A 223 -17.15 21.16 -14.90
CA PHE A 223 -15.93 20.48 -14.45
C PHE A 223 -16.21 19.23 -13.64
N SER A 224 -17.43 18.68 -13.67
CA SER A 224 -17.80 17.50 -12.88
C SER A 224 -16.79 16.35 -12.98
N GLY A 225 -16.34 15.98 -14.19
CA GLY A 225 -15.28 14.98 -14.37
C GLY A 225 -13.92 15.39 -13.81
N GLY A 226 -13.51 16.64 -14.03
CA GLY A 226 -12.24 17.17 -13.51
C GLY A 226 -12.19 17.22 -11.99
N ILE A 227 -13.31 17.61 -11.36
CA ILE A 227 -13.48 17.62 -9.90
C ILE A 227 -13.35 16.20 -9.35
N SER A 228 -13.93 15.20 -10.00
CA SER A 228 -13.76 13.79 -9.61
C SER A 228 -12.29 13.38 -9.59
N TYR A 229 -11.53 13.74 -10.63
CA TYR A 229 -10.10 13.47 -10.69
C TYR A 229 -9.31 14.18 -9.58
N LEU A 230 -9.63 15.44 -9.27
CA LEU A 230 -9.00 16.15 -8.16
C LEU A 230 -9.22 15.42 -6.82
N LEU A 231 -10.47 15.02 -6.55
CA LEU A 231 -10.84 14.35 -5.31
C LEU A 231 -10.21 12.95 -5.21
N LEU A 232 -10.23 12.17 -6.28
CA LEU A 232 -9.62 10.83 -6.30
C LEU A 232 -8.10 10.88 -6.23
N SER A 233 -7.45 11.78 -6.96
CA SER A 233 -6.00 12.02 -6.86
C SER A 233 -5.61 12.42 -5.42
N LEU A 234 -6.43 13.23 -4.74
CA LEU A 234 -6.20 13.58 -3.34
C LEU A 234 -6.28 12.35 -2.42
N VAL A 235 -7.28 11.48 -2.60
CA VAL A 235 -7.39 10.21 -1.85
C VAL A 235 -6.10 9.40 -1.99
N TYR A 236 -5.66 9.16 -3.22
CA TYR A 236 -4.50 8.30 -3.49
C TYR A 236 -3.17 8.94 -3.09
N ARG A 237 -3.04 10.26 -3.16
CA ARG A 237 -1.88 10.98 -2.64
C ARG A 237 -1.76 10.87 -1.13
N ILE A 238 -2.86 11.06 -0.41
CA ILE A 238 -2.86 10.91 1.06
C ILE A 238 -2.50 9.47 1.41
N ASP A 239 -3.13 8.48 0.78
CA ASP A 239 -2.81 7.06 0.99
C ASP A 239 -1.32 6.78 0.75
N PHE A 240 -0.75 7.33 -0.33
CA PHE A 240 0.65 7.08 -0.68
C PHE A 240 1.67 7.83 0.19
N LEU A 241 1.47 9.13 0.44
CA LEU A 241 2.46 9.99 1.10
C LEU A 241 2.28 10.05 2.61
N ILE A 242 1.04 10.15 3.09
CA ILE A 242 0.74 10.20 4.52
C ILE A 242 0.77 8.80 5.11
N THR A 243 0.40 7.78 4.33
CA THR A 243 0.31 6.37 4.75
C THR A 243 -0.46 6.23 6.07
N PRO A 244 -1.71 6.73 6.14
CA PRO A 244 -2.51 6.61 7.35
C PRO A 244 -2.85 5.13 7.59
N GLU A 245 -3.07 4.81 8.85
CA GLU A 245 -3.51 3.49 9.31
C GLU A 245 -4.86 3.62 10.02
N GLY A 246 -5.43 2.51 10.48
CA GLY A 246 -6.54 2.57 11.42
C GLY A 246 -7.82 3.20 10.86
N GLN A 247 -8.49 3.98 11.71
CA GLN A 247 -9.71 4.69 11.36
C GLN A 247 -9.51 5.72 10.25
N LEU A 248 -8.37 6.43 10.22
CA LEU A 248 -8.11 7.45 9.20
C LEU A 248 -7.99 6.82 7.81
N LEU A 249 -7.31 5.67 7.71
CA LEU A 249 -7.27 4.89 6.47
C LEU A 249 -8.68 4.47 6.03
N ASN A 250 -9.47 3.92 6.95
CA ASN A 250 -10.83 3.49 6.65
C ASN A 250 -11.74 4.64 6.17
N GLU A 251 -11.61 5.82 6.75
CA GLU A 251 -12.34 7.02 6.30
C GLU A 251 -11.88 7.46 4.91
N LEU A 252 -10.58 7.44 4.64
CA LEU A 252 -10.03 7.74 3.31
C LEU A 252 -10.52 6.76 2.24
N GLU A 253 -10.56 5.45 2.55
CA GLU A 253 -11.12 4.42 1.65
C GLU A 253 -12.61 4.66 1.38
N LYS A 254 -13.38 5.06 2.42
CA LYS A 254 -14.80 5.40 2.27
C LYS A 254 -14.99 6.59 1.34
N ILE A 255 -14.17 7.63 1.46
CA ILE A 255 -14.22 8.81 0.57
C ILE A 255 -14.03 8.39 -0.89
N GLY A 256 -12.99 7.61 -1.19
CA GLY A 256 -12.77 7.08 -2.54
C GLY A 256 -13.92 6.19 -3.02
N GLY A 257 -14.49 5.38 -2.13
CA GLY A 257 -15.60 4.47 -2.42
C GLY A 257 -16.91 5.17 -2.79
N LEU A 258 -17.16 6.41 -2.34
CA LEU A 258 -18.36 7.19 -2.69
C LEU A 258 -18.48 7.36 -4.21
N TYR A 259 -17.36 7.60 -4.90
CA TYR A 259 -17.37 7.74 -6.35
C TYR A 259 -17.76 6.44 -7.08
N PHE A 260 -17.21 5.31 -6.64
CA PHE A 260 -17.40 4.01 -7.30
C PHE A 260 -18.68 3.28 -6.89
N LYS A 261 -19.49 3.88 -6.01
CA LYS A 261 -20.76 3.31 -5.58
C LYS A 261 -21.71 3.16 -6.78
N LYS A 262 -22.33 1.98 -6.89
CA LYS A 262 -23.30 1.64 -7.93
C LYS A 262 -24.71 2.03 -7.49
N ASP A 263 -24.97 3.33 -7.37
CA ASP A 263 -26.23 3.89 -6.87
C ASP A 263 -26.92 4.87 -7.83
N GLU A 264 -26.57 4.81 -9.13
CA GLU A 264 -27.13 5.63 -10.23
C GLU A 264 -27.03 7.15 -10.04
N LYS A 265 -26.39 7.62 -8.96
CA LYS A 265 -26.24 9.04 -8.67
C LYS A 265 -25.41 9.76 -9.75
N PRO A 266 -25.81 10.97 -10.16
CA PRO A 266 -25.01 11.84 -11.00
C PRO A 266 -23.62 12.09 -10.39
N VAL A 267 -22.62 12.29 -11.25
CA VAL A 267 -21.22 12.56 -10.82
C VAL A 267 -21.13 13.79 -9.91
N VAL A 268 -21.91 14.83 -10.19
CA VAL A 268 -21.95 16.06 -9.36
C VAL A 268 -22.39 15.76 -7.93
N ASP A 269 -23.39 14.89 -7.72
CA ASP A 269 -23.84 14.50 -6.40
C ASP A 269 -22.77 13.68 -5.65
N LYS A 270 -22.09 12.76 -6.36
CA LYS A 270 -20.97 12.00 -5.79
C LYS A 270 -19.82 12.93 -5.38
N ASN A 271 -19.49 13.91 -6.20
CA ASN A 271 -18.48 14.92 -5.88
C ASN A 271 -18.86 15.73 -4.64
N ARG A 272 -20.13 16.13 -4.51
CA ARG A 272 -20.62 16.81 -3.30
C ARG A 272 -20.45 15.98 -2.04
N GLU A 273 -20.76 14.67 -2.11
CA GLU A 273 -20.57 13.74 -0.99
C GLU A 273 -19.10 13.59 -0.61
N MET A 274 -18.21 13.45 -1.59
CA MET A 274 -16.76 13.38 -1.35
C MET A 274 -16.21 14.69 -0.75
N ILE A 275 -16.63 15.84 -1.26
CA ILE A 275 -16.24 17.17 -0.74
C ILE A 275 -16.62 17.30 0.74
N GLU A 276 -17.84 16.91 1.09
CA GLU A 276 -18.32 16.98 2.47
C GLU A 276 -17.54 16.01 3.37
N ALA A 277 -17.27 14.80 2.90
CA ALA A 277 -16.46 13.84 3.65
C ALA A 277 -15.01 14.32 3.84
N PHE A 278 -14.41 15.00 2.86
CA PHE A 278 -13.10 15.65 3.04
C PHE A 278 -13.14 16.81 4.03
N ARG A 279 -14.21 17.62 4.07
CA ARG A 279 -14.37 18.67 5.09
C ARG A 279 -14.45 18.09 6.50
N GLN A 280 -15.17 16.98 6.66
CA GLN A 280 -15.25 16.27 7.94
C GLN A 280 -13.88 15.72 8.36
N LEU A 281 -13.12 15.15 7.42
CA LEU A 281 -11.76 14.67 7.68
C LEU A 281 -10.81 15.82 8.03
N GLN A 282 -10.93 16.97 7.35
CA GLN A 282 -10.15 18.17 7.62
C GLN A 282 -10.44 18.76 9.02
N ALA A 283 -11.69 18.74 9.45
CA ALA A 283 -12.12 19.27 10.74
C ALA A 283 -11.66 18.43 11.94
N LYS A 284 -11.03 17.26 11.72
CA LYS A 284 -10.61 16.38 12.81
C LYS A 284 -9.52 16.99 13.68
N PRO A 285 -9.63 16.84 15.01
CA PRO A 285 -8.57 17.21 15.92
C PRO A 285 -7.27 16.50 15.56
N LYS A 286 -6.16 17.22 15.71
CA LYS A 286 -4.81 16.71 15.48
C LYS A 286 -4.53 15.43 16.28
N GLU A 287 -5.01 15.38 17.53
CA GLU A 287 -4.84 14.26 18.44
C GLU A 287 -5.51 12.99 17.92
N GLU A 288 -6.63 13.10 17.18
CA GLU A 288 -7.28 11.96 16.56
C GLU A 288 -6.51 11.48 15.33
N VAL A 289 -6.02 12.40 14.50
CA VAL A 289 -5.20 12.05 13.34
C VAL A 289 -3.91 11.34 13.79
N PHE A 290 -3.26 11.84 14.84
CA PHE A 290 -1.98 11.32 15.33
C PHE A 290 -2.05 9.87 15.83
N LYS A 291 -3.21 9.41 16.30
CA LYS A 291 -3.44 8.00 16.69
C LYS A 291 -3.36 7.04 15.50
N ASN A 292 -3.60 7.56 14.29
CA ASN A 292 -3.63 6.80 13.05
C ASN A 292 -2.33 6.95 12.23
N LEU A 293 -1.31 7.59 12.82
CA LEU A 293 0.00 7.82 12.20
C LEU A 293 1.05 6.99 12.93
N PHE A 294 1.23 5.76 12.47
CA PHE A 294 2.23 4.82 12.99
C PHE A 294 2.78 3.96 11.84
N ARG A 295 3.89 3.26 12.10
CA ARG A 295 4.45 2.30 11.14
C ARG A 295 4.03 0.89 11.53
N SER A 296 3.58 0.16 10.52
CA SER A 296 3.22 -1.25 10.65
C SER A 296 4.11 -2.13 9.79
N LYS A 297 4.16 -3.41 10.14
CA LYS A 297 4.79 -4.45 9.34
C LYS A 297 3.71 -5.26 8.64
N TYR A 298 4.00 -5.71 7.43
CA TYR A 298 3.05 -6.47 6.63
C TYR A 298 3.70 -7.72 6.07
N THR A 299 2.87 -8.75 5.89
CA THR A 299 3.29 -10.02 5.29
C THR A 299 2.61 -10.23 3.95
N PHE A 300 1.33 -9.85 3.84
CA PHE A 300 0.52 -10.03 2.65
C PHE A 300 0.06 -8.70 2.06
N SER A 301 0.10 -8.62 0.74
CA SER A 301 -0.52 -7.52 -0.01
C SER A 301 -2.05 -7.63 0.06
N ILE A 302 -2.72 -6.53 0.39
CA ILE A 302 -4.19 -6.43 0.37
C ILE A 302 -4.74 -6.29 -1.06
N VAL A 303 -3.89 -5.88 -2.00
CA VAL A 303 -4.20 -5.75 -3.43
C VAL A 303 -3.52 -6.85 -4.24
N MET A 304 -4.10 -7.16 -5.40
CA MET A 304 -3.57 -8.21 -6.28
C MET A 304 -2.58 -7.62 -7.30
N PRO A 305 -1.57 -8.40 -7.72
CA PRO A 305 -0.71 -8.00 -8.82
C PRO A 305 -1.51 -7.95 -10.13
N GLN A 306 -1.12 -7.05 -11.03
CA GLN A 306 -1.69 -6.93 -12.37
C GLN A 306 -0.59 -6.94 -13.43
N VAL A 307 -0.96 -7.32 -14.66
CA VAL A 307 -0.08 -7.18 -15.82
C VAL A 307 0.15 -5.71 -16.11
N HIS A 308 1.33 -5.36 -16.64
CA HIS A 308 1.71 -3.96 -16.87
C HIS A 308 0.74 -3.21 -17.79
N LYS A 309 0.09 -3.91 -18.72
CA LYS A 309 -0.94 -3.34 -19.59
C LYS A 309 -2.06 -2.61 -18.82
N VAL A 310 -2.48 -3.10 -17.65
CA VAL A 310 -3.51 -2.43 -16.84
C VAL A 310 -3.05 -1.04 -16.39
N LEU A 311 -1.77 -0.92 -16.02
CA LEU A 311 -1.18 0.38 -15.68
C LEU A 311 -1.05 1.26 -16.92
N ALA A 312 -0.53 0.70 -18.02
CA ALA A 312 -0.37 1.45 -19.27
C ALA A 312 -1.70 2.02 -19.76
N ASP A 313 -2.77 1.22 -19.75
CA ASP A 313 -4.11 1.66 -20.18
C ASP A 313 -4.65 2.77 -19.26
N ALA A 314 -4.46 2.68 -17.94
CA ALA A 314 -4.89 3.72 -16.99
C ALA A 314 -4.09 5.02 -17.12
N VAL A 315 -2.77 4.93 -17.33
CA VAL A 315 -1.91 6.09 -17.60
C VAL A 315 -2.28 6.71 -18.94
N HIS A 316 -2.53 5.91 -19.97
CA HIS A 316 -2.96 6.37 -21.28
C HIS A 316 -4.29 7.13 -21.21
N GLU A 317 -5.30 6.57 -20.52
CA GLU A 317 -6.61 7.21 -20.36
C GLU A 317 -6.50 8.55 -19.59
N ALA A 318 -5.75 8.56 -18.49
CA ALA A 318 -5.41 9.79 -17.79
C ALA A 318 -4.66 10.77 -18.72
N ASN A 319 -3.80 10.23 -19.60
CA ASN A 319 -2.98 10.97 -20.53
C ASN A 319 -3.81 11.70 -21.61
N GLU A 320 -4.83 11.04 -22.13
CA GLU A 320 -5.77 11.61 -23.10
C GLU A 320 -6.74 12.60 -22.43
N ASN A 321 -7.28 12.26 -21.26
CA ASN A 321 -8.30 13.07 -20.59
C ASN A 321 -7.77 14.42 -20.09
N MET A 322 -6.46 14.57 -19.86
CA MET A 322 -5.89 15.88 -19.52
C MET A 322 -5.88 16.87 -20.68
N LEU A 323 -5.86 16.39 -21.94
CA LEU A 323 -5.40 17.20 -23.07
C LEU A 323 -6.28 18.44 -23.21
N TRP A 324 -7.58 18.24 -23.00
CA TRP A 324 -8.55 19.32 -22.95
C TRP A 324 -8.21 20.37 -21.86
N TYR A 325 -7.82 19.94 -20.66
CA TYR A 325 -7.44 20.87 -19.58
C TYR A 325 -6.18 21.65 -19.92
N ARG A 326 -5.15 20.98 -20.46
CA ARG A 326 -3.92 21.64 -20.94
C ARG A 326 -4.24 22.68 -22.02
N ASP A 327 -4.98 22.27 -23.04
CA ASP A 327 -5.26 23.12 -24.22
C ASP A 327 -6.16 24.32 -23.88
N ASN A 328 -6.85 24.27 -22.73
CA ASN A 328 -7.65 25.36 -22.19
C ASN A 328 -6.97 26.09 -21.00
N ASN A 329 -5.67 25.88 -20.76
CA ASN A 329 -4.86 26.53 -19.72
C ASN A 329 -5.29 26.21 -18.27
N TYR A 330 -5.86 25.02 -18.03
CA TYR A 330 -6.18 24.50 -16.70
C TYR A 330 -5.08 23.54 -16.20
N ASP A 331 -3.84 24.03 -16.14
CA ASP A 331 -2.65 23.23 -15.84
C ASP A 331 -2.72 22.48 -14.51
N TYR A 332 -3.38 23.06 -13.50
CA TYR A 332 -3.60 22.39 -12.21
C TYR A 332 -4.42 21.11 -12.39
N PHE A 333 -5.54 21.17 -13.11
CA PHE A 333 -6.35 19.99 -13.40
C PHE A 333 -5.55 18.99 -14.23
N ALA A 334 -4.89 19.44 -15.30
CA ALA A 334 -4.10 18.56 -16.16
C ALA A 334 -3.06 17.76 -15.38
N ASN A 335 -2.30 18.40 -14.48
CA ASN A 335 -1.33 17.72 -13.63
C ASN A 335 -1.96 16.68 -12.69
N LYS A 336 -3.13 16.97 -12.12
CA LYS A 336 -3.82 16.03 -11.23
C LYS A 336 -4.42 14.83 -11.96
N LEU A 337 -4.83 15.01 -13.21
CA LEU A 337 -5.22 13.89 -14.06
C LEU A 337 -4.03 12.97 -14.34
N ILE A 338 -2.85 13.53 -14.66
CA ILE A 338 -1.62 12.72 -14.83
C ILE A 338 -1.29 11.94 -13.55
N GLU A 339 -1.31 12.61 -12.40
CA GLU A 339 -1.07 11.98 -11.11
C GLU A 339 -2.07 10.87 -10.81
N TYR A 340 -3.36 11.08 -11.13
CA TYR A 340 -4.40 10.08 -10.94
C TYR A 340 -4.05 8.76 -11.63
N GLY A 341 -3.60 8.78 -12.89
CA GLY A 341 -3.27 7.56 -13.64
C GLY A 341 -2.26 6.66 -12.91
N LEU A 342 -1.20 7.24 -12.37
CA LEU A 342 -0.18 6.51 -11.59
C LEU A 342 -0.67 6.14 -10.19
N SER A 343 -1.22 7.11 -9.46
CA SER A 343 -1.59 6.94 -8.05
C SER A 343 -2.76 5.98 -7.86
N TYR A 344 -3.72 5.96 -8.79
CA TYR A 344 -4.80 4.96 -8.84
C TYR A 344 -4.25 3.53 -8.95
N CYS A 345 -3.30 3.31 -9.87
CA CYS A 345 -2.69 1.98 -10.04
C CYS A 345 -1.88 1.57 -8.81
N GLN A 346 -1.15 2.51 -8.21
CA GLN A 346 -0.36 2.25 -6.99
C GLN A 346 -1.25 1.95 -5.77
N TYR A 347 -2.44 2.55 -5.71
CA TYR A 347 -3.45 2.28 -4.68
C TYR A 347 -4.16 0.93 -4.89
N SER A 348 -4.52 0.63 -6.15
CA SER A 348 -5.43 -0.47 -6.49
C SER A 348 -4.72 -1.81 -6.73
N TYR A 349 -3.43 -1.79 -7.06
CA TYR A 349 -2.70 -2.97 -7.52
C TYR A 349 -1.35 -3.15 -6.82
N SER A 350 -0.92 -4.41 -6.71
CA SER A 350 0.41 -4.78 -6.23
C SER A 350 1.44 -4.61 -7.35
N LEU A 351 1.87 -3.36 -7.57
CA LEU A 351 2.78 -2.99 -8.65
C LEU A 351 4.21 -3.54 -8.43
N PRO A 352 4.96 -3.82 -9.50
CA PRO A 352 6.39 -4.11 -9.40
C PRO A 352 7.16 -2.98 -8.71
N ARG A 353 8.09 -3.31 -7.81
CA ARG A 353 8.93 -2.35 -7.10
C ARG A 353 9.61 -1.28 -7.97
N PRO A 354 10.18 -1.57 -9.16
CA PRO A 354 10.75 -0.51 -9.99
C PRO A 354 9.70 0.55 -10.39
N ILE A 355 8.44 0.16 -10.62
CA ILE A 355 7.37 1.11 -10.89
C ILE A 355 7.05 1.93 -9.65
N THR A 356 6.93 1.32 -8.47
CA THR A 356 6.71 2.05 -7.20
C THR A 356 7.85 3.05 -6.92
N LEU A 357 9.10 2.71 -7.24
CA LEU A 357 10.24 3.63 -7.11
C LEU A 357 10.13 4.83 -8.07
N LEU A 358 9.57 4.64 -9.27
CA LEU A 358 9.30 5.71 -10.23
C LEU A 358 8.09 6.57 -9.81
N VAL A 359 7.04 5.97 -9.26
CA VAL A 359 5.91 6.71 -8.66
C VAL A 359 6.39 7.57 -7.50
N ARG A 360 7.30 7.05 -6.65
CA ARG A 360 7.91 7.85 -5.59
C ARG A 360 8.72 9.02 -6.15
N LEU A 361 9.53 8.81 -7.19
CA LEU A 361 10.26 9.90 -7.86
C LEU A 361 9.29 10.97 -8.39
N PHE A 362 8.20 10.55 -9.04
CA PHE A 362 7.14 11.45 -9.50
C PHE A 362 6.57 12.28 -8.33
N MET A 363 6.27 11.66 -7.20
CA MET A 363 5.76 12.36 -6.02
C MET A 363 6.79 13.31 -5.42
N GLN A 364 8.08 12.96 -5.41
CA GLN A 364 9.16 13.84 -4.93
C GLN A 364 9.31 15.11 -5.78
N ILE A 365 9.09 14.99 -7.09
CA ILE A 365 9.11 16.11 -8.02
C ILE A 365 7.88 17.00 -7.87
N ASN A 366 6.70 16.39 -7.65
CA ASN A 366 5.42 17.11 -7.55
C ASN A 366 5.15 17.71 -6.16
N TYR A 367 5.75 17.17 -5.10
CA TYR A 367 5.58 17.60 -3.71
C TYR A 367 6.91 17.90 -3.00
N PRO A 368 7.80 18.73 -3.58
CA PRO A 368 9.16 18.91 -3.07
C PRO A 368 9.19 19.45 -1.64
N ASP A 369 8.25 20.32 -1.26
CA ASP A 369 8.17 20.89 0.09
C ASP A 369 7.86 19.83 1.16
N TYR A 370 7.05 18.83 0.83
CA TYR A 370 6.75 17.71 1.73
C TYR A 370 8.00 16.90 2.03
N PHE A 371 8.74 16.50 0.98
CA PHE A 371 9.97 15.73 1.14
C PHE A 371 11.05 16.55 1.84
N LYS A 372 11.18 17.84 1.52
CA LYS A 372 12.09 18.75 2.22
C LYS A 372 11.76 18.84 3.71
N ALA A 373 10.48 18.99 4.07
CA ALA A 373 10.05 19.02 5.46
C ALA A 373 10.38 17.72 6.19
N LEU A 374 10.25 16.57 5.53
CA LEU A 374 10.65 15.26 6.05
C LEU A 374 12.17 15.08 6.21
N GLY A 375 12.99 16.05 5.79
CA GLY A 375 14.44 16.03 5.96
C GLY A 375 15.22 15.51 4.74
N TYR A 376 14.60 15.47 3.55
CA TYR A 376 15.32 15.13 2.31
C TYR A 376 16.24 16.29 1.94
N ALA A 377 17.54 16.02 1.84
CA ALA A 377 18.56 17.04 1.68
C ALA A 377 18.48 17.78 0.33
N ASP A 378 18.00 17.10 -0.71
CA ASP A 378 17.94 17.61 -2.07
C ASP A 378 16.57 17.30 -2.71
N THR A 379 15.86 18.36 -3.14
CA THR A 379 14.67 18.21 -3.98
C THR A 379 15.06 18.11 -5.46
N PHE A 380 14.27 17.37 -6.25
CA PHE A 380 14.49 17.20 -7.70
C PHE A 380 13.97 18.37 -8.54
N TYR A 381 13.09 19.20 -7.97
CA TYR A 381 12.44 20.31 -8.65
C TYR A 381 12.26 21.48 -7.69
N ASP A 382 12.51 22.69 -8.19
CA ASP A 382 12.20 23.96 -7.51
C ASP A 382 10.98 24.61 -8.21
N PRO A 383 9.80 24.62 -7.55
CA PRO A 383 8.60 25.21 -8.11
C PRO A 383 8.69 26.72 -8.34
N ASN A 384 9.47 27.45 -7.53
CA ASN A 384 9.56 28.92 -7.63
C ASN A 384 10.42 29.34 -8.82
N ALA A 385 11.51 28.61 -9.07
CA ALA A 385 12.41 28.86 -10.19
C ALA A 385 12.03 28.10 -11.47
N ASN A 386 11.01 27.22 -11.42
CA ASN A 386 10.67 26.25 -12.47
C ASN A 386 11.93 25.52 -12.98
N ARG A 387 12.73 24.98 -12.06
CA ARG A 387 14.04 24.39 -12.38
C ARG A 387 14.14 22.94 -11.90
N PHE A 388 14.46 22.04 -12.81
CA PHE A 388 14.71 20.64 -12.53
C PHE A 388 16.19 20.36 -12.29
N LYS A 389 16.49 19.39 -11.41
CA LYS A 389 17.81 18.77 -11.31
C LYS A 389 17.89 17.58 -12.28
N GLU A 390 17.95 17.88 -13.57
CA GLU A 390 17.83 16.90 -14.67
C GLU A 390 18.80 15.72 -14.51
N GLU A 391 20.09 15.99 -14.24
CA GLU A 391 21.10 14.95 -14.05
C GLU A 391 20.76 14.01 -12.88
N ALA A 392 20.23 14.56 -11.78
CA ALA A 392 19.85 13.77 -10.60
C ALA A 392 18.65 12.88 -10.89
N ILE A 393 17.65 13.40 -11.62
CA ILE A 393 16.45 12.64 -12.05
C ILE A 393 16.87 11.49 -12.96
N ILE A 394 17.68 11.77 -13.98
CA ILE A 394 18.16 10.77 -14.94
C ILE A 394 19.00 9.71 -14.23
N LYS A 395 19.92 10.13 -13.35
CA LYS A 395 20.73 9.21 -12.55
C LYS A 395 19.86 8.27 -11.70
N TYR A 396 18.84 8.80 -11.03
CA TYR A 396 17.90 7.99 -10.25
C TYR A 396 17.19 6.96 -11.14
N MET A 397 16.61 7.38 -12.26
CA MET A 397 15.93 6.48 -13.19
C MET A 397 16.85 5.35 -13.69
N ARG A 398 18.08 5.69 -14.11
CA ARG A 398 19.05 4.68 -14.58
C ARG A 398 19.49 3.72 -13.49
N SER A 399 19.59 4.19 -12.25
CA SER A 399 19.90 3.32 -11.12
C SER A 399 18.75 2.36 -10.77
N VAL A 400 17.49 2.78 -10.89
CA VAL A 400 16.33 1.87 -10.81
C VAL A 400 16.40 0.81 -11.92
N GLU A 401 16.68 1.23 -13.16
CA GLU A 401 16.82 0.32 -14.30
C GLU A 401 17.91 -0.74 -14.07
N ALA A 402 19.11 -0.30 -13.70
CA ALA A 402 20.26 -1.16 -13.43
C ALA A 402 20.00 -2.12 -12.27
N GLN A 403 19.37 -1.64 -11.21
CA GLN A 403 19.06 -2.43 -10.02
C GLN A 403 18.10 -3.58 -10.35
N TRP A 404 17.18 -3.43 -11.30
CA TRP A 404 16.13 -4.41 -11.60
C TRP A 404 16.33 -5.19 -12.91
N LYS A 405 17.45 -4.98 -13.60
CA LYS A 405 17.79 -5.61 -14.89
C LYS A 405 17.70 -7.13 -14.91
N ASP A 406 18.12 -7.81 -13.83
CA ASP A 406 18.08 -9.29 -13.78
C ASP A 406 16.64 -9.84 -13.82
N ARG A 407 15.67 -9.12 -13.24
CA ARG A 407 14.26 -9.53 -13.22
C ARG A 407 13.49 -9.01 -14.43
N TYR A 408 13.80 -7.80 -14.88
CA TYR A 408 13.15 -7.13 -16.01
C TYR A 408 14.18 -6.71 -17.07
N PRO A 409 14.77 -7.66 -17.83
CA PRO A 409 15.86 -7.38 -18.76
C PRO A 409 15.46 -6.52 -19.96
N LYS A 410 14.16 -6.41 -20.23
CA LYS A 410 13.59 -5.58 -21.32
C LYS A 410 13.13 -4.20 -20.85
N MET A 411 13.18 -3.92 -19.54
CA MET A 411 12.84 -2.61 -19.01
C MET A 411 13.92 -1.61 -19.45
N ASN A 412 13.51 -0.60 -20.22
CA ASN A 412 14.39 0.46 -20.71
C ASN A 412 13.72 1.82 -20.49
N LEU A 413 14.28 2.62 -19.58
CA LEU A 413 13.78 3.96 -19.31
C LEU A 413 14.38 4.94 -20.33
N LYS A 414 13.59 5.35 -21.33
CA LYS A 414 13.99 6.30 -22.39
C LYS A 414 14.11 7.73 -21.85
N THR A 415 15.07 7.98 -20.97
CA THR A 415 15.26 9.26 -20.26
C THR A 415 15.46 10.45 -21.20
N GLU A 416 15.91 10.22 -22.43
CA GLU A 416 16.04 11.21 -23.50
C GLU A 416 14.69 11.80 -23.95
N MET A 417 13.56 11.16 -23.62
CA MET A 417 12.22 11.67 -23.93
C MET A 417 11.67 12.63 -22.86
N LEU A 418 12.36 12.79 -21.73
CA LEU A 418 11.90 13.69 -20.66
C LEU A 418 11.91 15.15 -21.12
N ASN A 419 10.83 15.85 -20.80
CA ASN A 419 10.67 17.26 -21.12
C ASN A 419 10.70 18.10 -19.85
N PHE A 420 11.80 18.83 -19.63
CA PHE A 420 12.01 19.66 -18.43
C PHE A 420 11.53 21.11 -18.58
N THR A 421 10.70 21.44 -19.59
CA THR A 421 10.24 22.81 -19.84
C THR A 421 9.43 23.39 -18.68
N ASN A 422 8.50 22.60 -18.14
CA ASN A 422 7.70 22.92 -16.96
C ASN A 422 7.15 21.63 -16.35
N LEU A 423 6.53 21.73 -15.17
CA LEU A 423 6.01 20.57 -14.45
C LEU A 423 4.99 19.75 -15.25
N LEU A 424 4.10 20.39 -16.02
CA LEU A 424 3.10 19.67 -16.82
C LEU A 424 3.76 18.88 -17.96
N ALA A 425 4.68 19.50 -18.68
CA ALA A 425 5.44 18.84 -19.75
C ALA A 425 6.29 17.68 -19.22
N PHE A 426 6.92 17.87 -18.05
CA PHE A 426 7.67 16.82 -17.37
C PHE A 426 6.77 15.66 -17.00
N ASN A 427 5.68 15.92 -16.27
CA ASN A 427 4.76 14.91 -15.81
C ASN A 427 4.20 14.08 -16.97
N PHE A 428 3.79 14.72 -18.06
CA PHE A 428 3.30 14.03 -19.25
C PHE A 428 4.37 13.12 -19.87
N SER A 429 5.57 13.66 -20.14
CA SER A 429 6.66 12.86 -20.72
C SER A 429 7.10 11.71 -19.82
N PHE A 430 7.11 11.92 -18.50
CA PHE A 430 7.48 10.92 -17.51
C PHE A 430 6.47 9.77 -17.45
N THR A 431 5.17 10.06 -17.43
CA THR A 431 4.14 9.02 -17.43
C THR A 431 4.08 8.26 -18.75
N THR A 432 4.30 8.92 -19.89
CA THR A 432 4.44 8.24 -21.19
C THR A 432 5.62 7.26 -21.23
N ILE A 433 6.75 7.60 -20.59
CA ILE A 433 7.86 6.64 -20.45
C ILE A 433 7.41 5.42 -19.65
N ILE A 434 6.71 5.62 -18.53
CA ILE A 434 6.21 4.51 -17.69
C ILE A 434 5.20 3.64 -18.46
N GLU A 435 4.27 4.25 -19.18
CA GLU A 435 3.25 3.60 -20.01
C GLU A 435 3.85 2.63 -21.03
N THR A 436 5.02 2.97 -21.57
CA THR A 436 5.65 2.22 -22.67
C THR A 436 6.71 1.20 -22.20
N LEU A 437 6.83 0.95 -20.90
CA LEU A 437 7.81 0.00 -20.37
C LEU A 437 7.46 -1.44 -20.71
N ASN A 438 8.48 -2.26 -20.97
CA ASN A 438 8.34 -3.70 -21.00
C ASN A 438 8.74 -4.30 -19.66
N MET A 439 7.75 -4.78 -18.92
CA MET A 439 7.91 -5.41 -17.60
C MET A 439 7.77 -6.94 -17.65
N ASP A 440 7.96 -7.55 -18.82
CA ASP A 440 7.88 -9.01 -18.96
C ASP A 440 9.06 -9.67 -18.25
N VAL A 441 8.74 -10.70 -17.45
CA VAL A 441 9.74 -11.56 -16.81
C VAL A 441 9.99 -12.75 -17.74
N PRO A 442 11.24 -13.03 -18.15
CA PRO A 442 11.56 -14.23 -18.92
C PRO A 442 11.12 -15.50 -18.18
N ALA A 443 10.66 -16.50 -18.94
CA ALA A 443 10.16 -17.77 -18.41
C ALA A 443 11.23 -18.60 -17.68
#